data_AF-A0AAV4HSZ7-F1
#
_entry.id   AF-A0AAV4HSZ7-F1
#
_cell.length_a   1.000
_cell.length_b   1.000
_cell.length_c   1.000
_cell.angle_alpha   90.00
_cell.angle_beta   90.00
_cell.angle_gamma   90.00
#
_symmetry.space_group_name_H-M   'P 1'
#
loop_
_entity.id
_entity.type
_entity.pdbx_description
1 polymer ?
#
loop_
_entity_poly.entity_id
_entity_poly.type
_entity_poly.pdbx_seq_one_letter_code
_entity_poly.pdbx_strand_id
1 'polypeptide(L)'
;MNVNRTTIFRLRPRLHETDTVSDRPRSGRPRCTTQRQERNLVRNHMNNRFLSASALSRQTRGKKNQRISANTVRRRLSTSGIRPRRAYIGPILTQRHRHQRTLWAQEHAA
;
A
#
# COMPACT_ATOMS: atom_id res chain seq x y z
N MET A 1 20.48 30.23 29.39
CA MET A 1 19.54 29.43 28.58
C MET A 1 18.19 29.41 29.25
N ASN A 2 17.11 29.74 28.53
CA ASN A 2 15.74 29.71 29.06
C ASN A 2 15.11 28.33 28.80
N VAL A 3 15.45 27.32 29.61
CA VAL A 3 14.94 25.96 29.50
C VAL A 3 14.47 25.45 30.86
N ASN A 4 13.36 24.72 30.89
CA ASN A 4 12.80 24.21 32.13
C ASN A 4 13.72 23.15 32.77
N ARG A 5 13.96 23.25 34.08
CA ARG A 5 14.79 22.30 34.85
C ARG A 5 14.36 20.83 34.67
N THR A 6 13.06 20.57 34.54
CA THR A 6 12.53 19.22 34.32
C THR A 6 12.95 18.62 32.98
N THR A 7 13.12 19.45 31.95
CA THR A 7 13.62 19.03 30.63
C THR A 7 15.05 18.53 30.73
N ILE A 8 15.93 19.27 31.42
CA ILE A 8 17.32 18.88 31.63
C ILE A 8 17.41 17.57 32.43
N PHE A 9 16.63 17.46 33.51
CA PHE A 9 16.60 16.25 34.34
C PHE A 9 16.15 15.01 33.56
N ARG A 10 15.16 15.16 32.65
CA ARG A 10 14.69 14.06 31.79
C ARG A 10 15.64 13.72 30.65
N LEU A 11 16.45 14.67 30.17
CA LEU A 11 17.41 14.44 29.10
C LEU A 11 18.64 13.64 29.56
N ARG A 12 19.11 13.85 30.80
CA ARG A 12 20.28 13.15 31.33
C ARG A 12 20.17 11.61 31.28
N PRO A 13 19.12 10.95 31.82
CA PRO A 13 18.98 9.50 31.71
C PRO A 13 18.77 9.05 30.26
N ARG A 14 18.05 9.82 29.43
CA ARG A 14 17.91 9.49 28.00
C ARG A 14 19.23 9.47 27.27
N LEU A 15 20.09 10.45 27.52
CA LEU A 15 21.43 10.50 26.94
C LEU A 15 22.26 9.28 27.38
N HIS A 16 22.20 8.88 28.65
CA HIS A 16 22.88 7.67 29.13
C HIS A 16 22.33 6.38 28.50
N GLU A 17 21.04 6.31 28.20
CA GLU A 17 20.40 5.12 27.60
C GLU A 17 20.66 4.99 26.09
N THR A 18 20.53 6.09 25.34
CA THR A 18 20.48 6.05 23.87
C THR A 18 21.62 6.81 23.19
N ASP A 19 22.58 7.34 23.96
CA ASP A 19 23.70 8.18 23.54
C ASP A 19 23.28 9.38 22.66
N THR A 20 22.01 9.77 22.79
CA THR A 20 21.37 10.76 21.93
C THR A 20 20.29 11.52 22.70
N VAL A 21 20.19 12.82 22.45
CA VAL A 21 19.11 13.69 22.94
C VAL A 21 18.02 13.93 21.90
N SER A 22 18.14 13.29 20.73
CA SER A 22 17.16 13.41 19.64
C SER A 22 15.79 12.87 20.06
N ASP A 23 14.74 13.44 19.49
CA ASP A 23 13.38 12.97 19.71
C ASP A 23 13.21 11.51 19.27
N ARG A 24 12.63 10.71 20.16
CA ARG A 24 12.23 9.32 19.85
C ARG A 24 11.05 9.34 18.87
N PRO A 25 10.96 8.38 17.93
CA PRO A 25 9.81 8.26 17.05
C PRO A 25 8.54 8.11 17.88
N ARG A 26 7.53 8.93 17.56
CA ARG A 26 6.21 8.86 18.21
C ARG A 26 5.44 7.65 17.64
N SER A 27 4.68 6.96 18.48
CA SER A 27 3.90 5.77 18.10
C SER A 27 2.82 6.04 17.05
N GLY A 28 2.32 7.27 16.97
CA GLY A 28 1.28 7.68 16.01
C GLY A 28 -0.10 7.05 16.27
N ARG A 29 -1.05 7.33 15.37
CA ARG A 29 -2.43 6.82 15.49
C ARG A 29 -2.53 5.36 15.01
N PRO A 30 -3.23 4.46 15.72
CA PRO A 30 -3.41 3.09 15.27
C PRO A 30 -4.18 3.01 13.94
N ARG A 31 -3.81 2.05 13.11
CA ARG A 31 -4.46 1.80 11.82
C ARG A 31 -5.90 1.31 12.01
N CYS A 32 -6.81 1.80 11.17
CA CYS A 32 -8.22 1.39 11.13
C CYS A 32 -8.42 -0.02 10.52
N THR A 33 -7.42 -0.59 9.86
CA THR A 33 -7.45 -1.91 9.21
C THR A 33 -6.52 -2.88 9.92
N THR A 34 -6.85 -4.18 9.91
CA THR A 34 -5.95 -5.26 10.32
C THR A 34 -5.13 -5.77 9.14
N GLN A 35 -4.00 -6.44 9.41
CA GLN A 35 -3.18 -7.04 8.36
C GLN A 35 -3.95 -8.13 7.58
N ARG A 36 -4.86 -8.86 8.22
CA ARG A 36 -5.75 -9.83 7.54
C ARG A 36 -6.70 -9.13 6.55
N GLN A 37 -7.32 -8.03 6.97
CA GLN A 37 -8.17 -7.22 6.10
C GLN A 37 -7.38 -6.66 4.91
N GLU A 38 -6.16 -6.18 5.16
CA GLU A 38 -5.27 -5.66 4.11
C GLU A 38 -4.89 -6.74 3.08
N ARG A 39 -4.57 -7.97 3.52
CA ARG A 39 -4.33 -9.11 2.62
C ARG A 39 -5.56 -9.45 1.76
N ASN A 40 -6.76 -9.37 2.33
CA ASN A 40 -7.99 -9.60 1.59
C ASN A 40 -8.26 -8.50 0.56
N LEU A 41 -7.98 -7.23 0.89
CA LEU A 41 -8.07 -6.11 -0.06
C LEU A 41 -7.16 -6.35 -1.28
N VAL A 42 -5.92 -6.76 -1.04
CA VAL A 42 -4.94 -7.09 -2.09
C VAL A 42 -5.44 -8.23 -2.95
N ARG A 43 -5.89 -9.34 -2.34
CA ARG A 43 -6.42 -10.50 -3.08
C ARG A 43 -7.62 -10.13 -3.95
N ASN A 44 -8.59 -9.40 -3.38
CA ASN A 44 -9.80 -9.00 -4.11
C ASN A 44 -9.45 -8.13 -5.32
N HIS A 45 -8.51 -7.20 -5.17
CA HIS A 45 -8.06 -6.37 -6.28
C HIS A 45 -7.28 -7.18 -7.34
N MET A 46 -6.48 -8.16 -6.93
CA MET A 46 -5.74 -9.02 -7.87
C MET A 46 -6.66 -9.92 -8.69
N ASN A 47 -7.72 -10.43 -8.07
CA ASN A 47 -8.73 -11.24 -8.74
C ASN A 47 -9.56 -10.43 -9.75
N ASN A 48 -9.84 -9.16 -9.46
CA ASN A 48 -10.52 -8.26 -10.38
C ASN A 48 -9.88 -6.87 -10.37
N ARG A 49 -8.95 -6.67 -11.33
CA ARG A 49 -8.16 -5.44 -11.45
C ARG A 49 -8.99 -4.19 -11.81
N PHE A 50 -10.21 -4.37 -12.30
CA PHE A 50 -11.14 -3.28 -12.62
C PHE A 50 -11.96 -2.82 -11.40
N LEU A 51 -11.88 -3.51 -10.26
CA LEU A 51 -12.54 -3.06 -9.04
C LEU A 51 -11.94 -1.75 -8.55
N SER A 52 -12.79 -0.71 -8.49
CA SER A 52 -12.40 0.58 -7.93
C SER A 52 -12.17 0.49 -6.43
N ALA A 53 -11.28 1.35 -5.92
CA ALA A 53 -11.06 1.49 -4.48
C ALA A 53 -12.33 1.87 -3.72
N SER A 54 -13.24 2.64 -4.35
CA SER A 54 -14.54 3.00 -3.78
C SER A 54 -15.46 1.80 -3.63
N ALA A 55 -15.55 0.94 -4.65
CA ALA A 55 -16.32 -0.30 -4.56
C ALA A 55 -15.76 -1.22 -3.47
N LEU A 56 -14.43 -1.39 -3.44
CA LEU A 56 -13.77 -2.23 -2.45
C LEU A 56 -13.94 -1.69 -1.02
N SER A 57 -13.99 -0.36 -0.85
CA SER A 57 -14.27 0.28 0.44
C SER A 57 -15.69 0.03 0.95
N ARG A 58 -16.68 -0.09 0.05
CA ARG A 58 -18.06 -0.42 0.43
C ARG A 58 -18.20 -1.88 0.87
N GLN A 59 -17.46 -2.79 0.22
CA GLN A 59 -17.46 -4.22 0.51
C GLN A 59 -16.65 -4.58 1.77
N THR A 60 -15.67 -3.75 2.14
CA THR A 60 -14.75 -4.08 3.25
C THR A 60 -15.08 -3.26 4.49
N ARG A 61 -15.13 -3.94 5.64
CA ARG A 61 -15.23 -3.31 6.96
C ARG A 61 -13.87 -3.32 7.65
N GLY A 62 -13.56 -2.23 8.35
CA GLY A 62 -12.33 -2.05 9.10
C GLY A 62 -12.40 -2.75 10.46
N LYS A 63 -11.46 -2.42 11.35
CA LYS A 63 -11.49 -2.83 12.75
C LYS A 63 -12.80 -2.38 13.39
N LYS A 64 -13.34 -3.18 14.30
CA LYS A 64 -14.61 -2.92 15.00
C LYS A 64 -15.77 -2.63 14.03
N ASN A 65 -15.79 -3.29 12.88
CA ASN A 65 -16.81 -3.14 11.84
C ASN A 65 -16.98 -1.69 11.30
N GLN A 66 -15.95 -0.85 11.42
CA GLN A 66 -16.03 0.54 10.97
C GLN A 66 -16.02 0.63 9.44
N ARG A 67 -16.70 1.62 8.89
CA ARG A 67 -16.61 1.94 7.46
C ARG A 67 -15.22 2.49 7.15
N ILE A 68 -14.59 1.98 6.09
CA ILE A 68 -13.31 2.51 5.61
C ILE A 68 -13.54 3.41 4.41
N SER A 69 -12.68 4.42 4.26
CA SER A 69 -12.74 5.31 3.09
C SER A 69 -12.04 4.68 1.88
N ALA A 70 -12.39 5.15 0.67
CA ALA A 70 -11.65 4.80 -0.54
C ALA A 70 -10.17 5.22 -0.45
N ASN A 71 -9.86 6.33 0.22
CA ASN A 71 -8.47 6.78 0.46
C ASN A 71 -7.68 5.77 1.28
N THR A 72 -8.30 5.19 2.32
CA THR A 72 -7.68 4.13 3.12
C THR A 72 -7.33 2.94 2.23
N VAL A 73 -8.27 2.48 1.40
CA VAL A 73 -8.05 1.37 0.47
C VAL A 73 -6.90 1.67 -0.50
N ARG A 74 -6.87 2.86 -1.12
CA ARG A 74 -5.77 3.24 -2.03
C ARG A 74 -4.41 3.23 -1.33
N ARG A 75 -4.32 3.76 -0.10
CA ARG A 75 -3.08 3.72 0.68
C ARG A 75 -2.62 2.28 0.95
N ARG A 76 -3.55 1.36 1.24
CA ARG A 76 -3.22 -0.05 1.48
C ARG A 76 -2.73 -0.76 0.23
N LEU A 77 -3.43 -0.59 -0.89
CA LEU A 77 -2.99 -1.12 -2.18
C LEU A 77 -1.61 -0.55 -2.57
N SER A 78 -1.38 0.76 -2.38
CA SER A 78 -0.08 1.36 -2.66
C SER A 78 1.04 0.85 -1.77
N THR A 79 0.75 0.58 -0.49
CA THR A 79 1.75 0.02 0.45
C THR A 79 2.18 -1.38 0.02
N SER A 80 1.28 -2.15 -0.61
CA SER A 80 1.59 -3.46 -1.19
C SER A 80 2.11 -3.39 -2.63
N GLY A 81 2.55 -2.23 -3.11
CA GLY A 81 3.11 -2.06 -4.45
C GLY A 81 2.10 -1.97 -5.59
N ILE A 82 0.80 -1.96 -5.29
CA ILE A 82 -0.26 -1.88 -6.31
C ILE A 82 -0.52 -0.41 -6.64
N ARG A 83 -0.28 -0.06 -7.90
CA ARG A 83 -0.53 1.28 -8.42
C ARG A 83 -1.63 1.25 -9.47
N PRO A 84 -2.46 2.30 -9.56
CA PRO A 84 -3.39 2.42 -10.67
C PRO A 84 -2.62 2.50 -11.99
N ARG A 85 -3.09 1.78 -12.99
CA ARG A 85 -2.57 1.81 -14.37
C ARG A 85 -3.75 1.96 -15.33
N ARG A 86 -3.52 2.61 -16.46
CA ARG A 86 -4.47 2.61 -17.57
C ARG A 86 -4.36 1.26 -18.27
N ALA A 87 -5.48 0.63 -18.56
CA ALA A 87 -5.50 -0.56 -19.41
C ALA A 87 -4.94 -0.20 -20.79
N TYR A 88 -4.28 -1.17 -21.42
CA TYR A 88 -3.81 -1.01 -22.80
C TYR A 88 -5.00 -0.81 -23.74
N ILE A 89 -4.84 0.12 -24.69
CA ILE A 89 -5.83 0.41 -25.74
C ILE A 89 -5.19 0.02 -27.06
N GLY A 90 -5.78 -0.94 -27.77
CA GLY A 90 -5.28 -1.40 -29.07
C GLY A 90 -6.11 -2.55 -29.63
N PRO A 91 -5.72 -3.10 -30.79
CA PRO A 91 -6.48 -4.16 -31.45
C PRO A 91 -6.51 -5.44 -30.60
N ILE A 92 -7.69 -6.05 -30.50
CA ILE A 92 -7.88 -7.33 -29.80
C ILE A 92 -7.30 -8.43 -30.68
N LEU A 93 -6.23 -9.07 -30.22
CA LEU A 93 -5.62 -10.18 -30.95
C LEU A 93 -6.45 -11.45 -30.77
N THR A 94 -6.96 -11.97 -31.88
CA THR A 94 -7.54 -13.31 -31.95
C THR A 94 -6.47 -14.37 -31.69
N GLN A 95 -6.87 -15.61 -31.41
CA GLN A 95 -5.94 -16.72 -31.20
C GLN A 95 -5.02 -16.94 -32.41
N ARG A 96 -5.56 -16.84 -33.63
CA ARG A 96 -4.79 -16.93 -34.88
C ARG A 96 -3.72 -15.85 -34.96
N HIS A 97 -4.06 -14.60 -34.70
CA HIS A 97 -3.10 -13.49 -34.73
C HIS A 97 -1.96 -13.68 -33.72
N ARG A 98 -2.28 -14.16 -32.51
CA ARG A 98 -1.25 -14.45 -31.48
C ARG A 98 -0.29 -15.52 -31.96
N HIS A 99 -0.82 -16.64 -32.50
CA HIS A 99 0.01 -17.74 -32.96
C HIS A 99 0.95 -17.34 -34.11
N GLN A 100 0.43 -16.68 -35.14
CA GLN A 100 1.24 -16.23 -36.27
C GLN A 100 2.34 -15.24 -35.85
N ARG A 101 2.02 -14.30 -34.95
CA ARG A 101 3.01 -13.36 -34.41
C ARG A 101 4.12 -14.07 -33.64
N THR A 102 3.77 -15.07 -32.84
CA THR A 102 4.77 -15.84 -32.08
C THR A 102 5.67 -16.65 -33.01
N LEU A 103 5.11 -17.35 -34.01
CA LEU A 103 5.91 -18.10 -34.99
C LEU A 103 6.89 -17.18 -35.72
N TRP A 104 6.40 -16.06 -36.25
CA TRP A 104 7.25 -15.11 -36.95
C TRP A 104 8.39 -14.60 -36.05
N ALA A 105 8.09 -14.27 -34.79
CA ALA A 105 9.10 -13.80 -33.84
C ALA A 105 10.14 -14.89 -33.50
N GLN A 106 9.76 -16.17 -33.50
CA GLN A 106 10.68 -17.29 -33.27
C GLN A 106 11.56 -17.55 -34.50
N GLU A 107 10.98 -17.54 -35.70
CA GLU A 107 11.71 -17.74 -36.96
C GLU A 107 12.76 -16.65 -37.23
N HIS A 108 12.54 -15.44 -36.70
CA HIS A 108 13.40 -14.27 -36.91
C HIS A 108 14.11 -13.81 -35.64
N ALA A 109 14.14 -14.64 -34.58
CA ALA A 109 15.00 -14.40 -33.43
C ALA A 109 16.43 -14.84 -33.79
N ALA A 110 17.29 -13.86 -34.06
CA ALA A 110 18.72 -14.07 -34.30
C ALA A 110 19.44 -14.62 -33.06
#